data_AF-A0A7C4YMV7-F1
#
_entry.id   AF-A0A7C4YMV7-F1
#
_cell.length_a   1.000
_cell.length_b   1.000
_cell.length_c   1.000
_cell.angle_alpha   90.00
_cell.angle_beta   90.00
_cell.angle_gamma   90.00
#
_symmetry.space_group_name_H-M   'P 1'
#
loop_
_entity.id
_entity.type
_entity.pdbx_description
1 polymer ?
#
loop_
_entity_poly.entity_id
_entity_poly.type
_entity_poly.pdbx_seq_one_letter_code
_entity_poly.pdbx_strand_id
1 'polypeptide(L)'
;MKTSSAFLWQLIRSMTANEKLFFKRNFALNGHGSKPLYLKLFDAIAAQKKYNEEAILKKFSPQLTKKNIAFQKHYLQQQVSEAIAQYDNRNSAGHDIYNQVLLIRVYRKKGLLDEAHTLWKKAVVKARATESYAKLNLLKTEFEKMILFSSVHTSYDDLHSVFKGNIITYTEYAEMITLRDIYTEVLLLKRKAHFDLDDELKQRISLLLERVNATNTTPNRRSFWFRHYFGMSKATLLYLLQDISSAFSLL
;
A
#
# COMPACT_ATOMS: atom_id res chain seq x y z
N MET A 1 -0.31 -23.95 12.77
CA MET A 1 -0.96 -23.24 11.64
C MET A 1 -2.48 -23.30 11.82
N LYS A 2 -3.20 -22.18 11.77
CA LYS A 2 -4.68 -22.20 11.84
C LYS A 2 -5.22 -22.94 10.61
N THR A 3 -6.09 -23.93 10.81
CA THR A 3 -6.78 -24.63 9.72
C THR A 3 -7.48 -23.60 8.82
N SER A 4 -7.33 -23.71 7.49
CA SER A 4 -7.89 -22.77 6.50
C SER A 4 -9.39 -22.47 6.74
N SER A 5 -10.14 -23.47 7.20
CA SER A 5 -11.56 -23.32 7.56
C SER A 5 -11.82 -22.36 8.74
N ALA A 6 -10.95 -22.37 9.75
CA ALA A 6 -11.06 -21.50 10.92
C ALA A 6 -10.71 -20.05 10.58
N PHE A 7 -9.76 -19.85 9.65
CA PHE A 7 -9.39 -18.53 9.16
C PHE A 7 -10.57 -17.85 8.45
N LEU A 8 -11.24 -18.54 7.51
CA LEU A 8 -12.39 -18.00 6.78
C LEU A 8 -13.53 -17.57 7.73
N TRP A 9 -13.84 -18.40 8.72
CA TRP A 9 -14.84 -18.06 9.73
C TRP A 9 -14.42 -16.83 10.55
N GLN A 10 -13.17 -16.76 11.00
CA GLN A 10 -12.64 -15.58 11.72
C GLN A 10 -12.73 -14.31 10.87
N LEU A 11 -12.37 -14.39 9.59
CA LEU A 11 -12.43 -13.27 8.65
C LEU A 11 -13.87 -12.76 8.48
N ILE A 12 -14.83 -13.66 8.22
CA ILE A 12 -16.25 -13.28 8.06
C ILE A 12 -16.81 -12.68 9.37
N ARG A 13 -16.34 -13.15 10.52
CA ARG A 13 -16.73 -12.63 11.83
C ARG A 13 -16.15 -11.25 12.12
N SER A 14 -14.92 -10.97 11.70
CA SER A 14 -14.28 -9.65 11.89
C SER A 14 -14.87 -8.56 11.00
N MET A 15 -15.57 -8.92 9.92
CA MET A 15 -16.23 -7.94 9.04
C MET A 15 -17.36 -7.17 9.76
N THR A 16 -17.34 -5.86 9.58
CA THR A 16 -18.40 -4.90 9.95
C THR A 16 -19.68 -5.14 9.14
N ALA A 17 -20.81 -4.59 9.61
CA ALA A 17 -22.08 -4.69 8.89
C ALA A 17 -21.99 -4.11 7.47
N ASN A 18 -21.26 -3.00 7.30
CA ASN A 18 -21.11 -2.32 6.01
C ASN A 18 -20.23 -3.13 5.04
N GLU A 19 -19.15 -3.76 5.51
CA GLU A 19 -18.33 -4.65 4.69
C GLU A 19 -19.12 -5.87 4.20
N LYS A 20 -19.95 -6.46 5.09
CA LYS A 20 -20.82 -7.58 4.73
C LYS A 20 -21.86 -7.17 3.69
N LEU A 21 -22.43 -5.98 3.82
CA LEU A 21 -23.37 -5.43 2.85
C LEU A 21 -22.71 -5.15 1.50
N PHE A 22 -21.50 -4.57 1.52
CA PHE A 22 -20.70 -4.31 0.32
C PHE A 22 -20.41 -5.60 -0.44
N PHE A 23 -19.92 -6.64 0.26
CA PHE A 23 -19.69 -7.96 -0.34
C PHE A 23 -20.96 -8.50 -0.99
N LYS A 24 -22.08 -8.53 -0.26
CA LYS A 24 -23.35 -9.07 -0.78
C LYS A 24 -23.90 -8.28 -1.97
N ARG A 25 -23.64 -6.97 -2.07
CA ARG A 25 -24.14 -6.15 -3.18
C ARG A 25 -23.27 -6.29 -4.43
N ASN A 26 -21.96 -6.08 -4.27
CA ASN A 26 -21.05 -5.98 -5.41
C ASN A 26 -20.62 -7.34 -5.95
N PHE A 27 -20.61 -8.37 -5.10
CA PHE A 27 -20.26 -9.73 -5.47
C PHE A 27 -21.51 -10.61 -5.64
N ALA A 28 -22.71 -10.04 -5.77
CA ALA A 28 -23.92 -10.79 -6.14
C ALA A 28 -24.24 -10.78 -7.64
N LEU A 29 -23.48 -10.01 -8.41
CA LEU A 29 -23.63 -9.90 -9.85
C LEU A 29 -23.09 -11.20 -10.48
N ASN A 30 -24.01 -12.08 -10.89
CA ASN A 30 -23.87 -13.10 -11.97
C ASN A 30 -24.97 -14.19 -11.97
N GLY A 31 -26.01 -14.10 -11.13
CA GLY A 31 -27.07 -15.11 -11.10
C GLY A 31 -28.38 -14.62 -11.73
N HIS A 32 -28.77 -15.19 -12.87
CA HIS A 32 -30.15 -15.17 -13.38
C HIS A 32 -31.12 -15.71 -12.29
N GLY A 33 -31.61 -14.84 -11.42
CA GLY A 33 -32.65 -15.13 -10.42
C GLY A 33 -32.24 -15.92 -9.16
N SER A 34 -31.06 -16.57 -9.11
CA SER A 34 -30.63 -17.38 -7.95
C SER A 34 -29.31 -16.90 -7.33
N LYS A 35 -29.28 -16.79 -6.00
CA LYS A 35 -28.06 -16.44 -5.25
C LYS A 35 -26.95 -17.49 -5.51
N PRO A 36 -25.75 -17.05 -5.92
CA PRO A 36 -24.59 -17.94 -6.08
C PRO A 36 -24.27 -18.75 -4.82
N LEU A 37 -23.70 -19.94 -5.00
CA LEU A 37 -23.40 -20.87 -3.90
C LEU A 37 -22.49 -20.25 -2.83
N TYR A 38 -21.47 -19.48 -3.23
CA TYR A 38 -20.56 -18.83 -2.28
C TYR A 38 -21.25 -17.79 -1.39
N LEU A 39 -22.26 -17.06 -1.89
CA LEU A 39 -23.05 -16.14 -1.06
C LEU A 39 -23.89 -16.89 -0.04
N LYS A 40 -24.46 -18.04 -0.43
CA LYS A 40 -25.20 -18.89 0.50
C LYS A 40 -24.29 -19.47 1.57
N LEU A 41 -23.07 -19.89 1.19
CA LEU A 41 -22.03 -20.33 2.12
C LEU A 41 -21.60 -19.20 3.07
N PHE A 42 -21.45 -17.99 2.57
CA PHE A 42 -21.15 -16.81 3.38
C PHE A 42 -22.22 -16.58 4.45
N ASP A 43 -23.50 -16.56 4.07
CA ASP A 43 -24.62 -16.38 5.00
C ASP A 43 -24.65 -17.50 6.06
N ALA A 44 -24.39 -18.74 5.65
CA ALA A 44 -24.33 -19.87 6.57
C ALA A 44 -23.16 -19.80 7.56
N ILE A 45 -21.96 -19.43 7.10
CA ILE A 45 -20.77 -19.30 7.96
C ILE A 45 -20.92 -18.09 8.89
N ALA A 46 -21.48 -16.98 8.41
CA ALA A 46 -21.70 -15.79 9.22
C ALA A 46 -22.70 -16.02 10.38
N ALA A 47 -23.69 -16.89 10.18
CA ALA A 47 -24.69 -17.24 11.19
C ALA A 47 -24.14 -18.20 12.27
N GLN A 48 -23.05 -18.91 12.02
CA GLN A 48 -22.47 -19.85 12.98
C GLN A 48 -21.70 -19.13 14.10
N LYS A 49 -22.04 -19.42 15.36
CA LYS A 49 -21.28 -18.96 16.54
C LYS A 49 -19.91 -19.66 16.69
N LYS A 50 -19.81 -20.91 16.25
CA LYS A 50 -18.57 -21.69 16.17
C LYS A 50 -18.60 -22.45 14.85
N TYR A 51 -17.47 -22.48 14.15
CA TYR A 51 -17.39 -23.12 12.83
C TYR A 51 -17.74 -24.61 12.93
N ASN A 52 -18.74 -25.04 12.14
CA ASN A 52 -19.14 -26.44 12.02
C ASN A 52 -19.31 -26.81 10.53
N GLU A 53 -18.36 -27.58 10.00
CA GLU A 53 -18.32 -27.99 8.60
C GLU A 53 -19.41 -29.01 8.23
N GLU A 54 -19.73 -29.93 9.13
CA GLU A 54 -20.76 -30.95 8.90
C GLU A 54 -22.15 -30.34 8.76
N ALA A 55 -22.45 -29.31 9.54
CA ALA A 55 -23.70 -28.56 9.44
C ALA A 55 -23.84 -27.85 8.08
N ILE A 56 -22.72 -27.37 7.52
CA ILE A 56 -22.69 -26.74 6.19
C ILE A 56 -22.93 -27.79 5.11
N LEU A 57 -22.27 -28.96 5.19
CA LEU A 57 -22.46 -30.07 4.25
C LEU A 57 -23.91 -30.57 4.24
N LYS A 58 -24.54 -30.72 5.42
CA LYS A 58 -25.95 -31.12 5.52
C LYS A 58 -26.90 -30.09 4.88
N LYS A 59 -26.66 -28.79 5.10
CA LYS A 59 -27.52 -27.70 4.62
C LYS A 59 -27.46 -27.51 3.10
N PHE A 60 -26.34 -27.85 2.46
CA PHE A 60 -26.11 -27.61 1.03
C PHE A 60 -26.01 -28.89 0.20
N SER A 61 -26.34 -30.05 0.75
CA SER A 61 -26.46 -31.30 -0.03
C SER A 61 -27.61 -31.19 -1.04
N PRO A 62 -27.46 -31.62 -2.31
CA PRO A 62 -26.30 -32.30 -2.91
C PRO A 62 -25.29 -31.36 -3.59
N GLN A 63 -25.54 -30.04 -3.59
CA GLN A 63 -24.70 -29.04 -4.27
C GLN A 63 -23.28 -28.94 -3.67
N LEU A 64 -23.17 -29.19 -2.37
CA LEU A 64 -21.90 -29.23 -1.63
C LEU A 64 -21.61 -30.65 -1.15
N THR A 65 -20.44 -31.15 -1.47
CA THR A 65 -19.94 -32.48 -1.11
C THR A 65 -18.62 -32.37 -0.35
N LYS A 66 -18.23 -33.43 0.37
CA LYS A 66 -16.92 -33.49 1.05
C LYS A 66 -15.73 -33.26 0.09
N LYS A 67 -15.90 -33.57 -1.20
CA LYS A 67 -14.87 -33.35 -2.22
C LYS A 67 -14.76 -31.88 -2.67
N ASN A 68 -15.89 -31.17 -2.80
CA ASN A 68 -15.90 -29.81 -3.34
C ASN A 68 -15.86 -28.69 -2.28
N ILE A 69 -16.11 -29.01 -1.01
CA ILE A 69 -16.18 -27.99 0.06
C ILE A 69 -14.87 -27.23 0.25
N ALA A 70 -13.72 -27.88 0.08
CA ALA A 70 -12.42 -27.22 0.15
C ALA A 70 -12.27 -26.15 -0.93
N PHE A 71 -12.60 -26.50 -2.18
CA PHE A 71 -12.57 -25.58 -3.32
C PHE A 71 -13.56 -24.42 -3.13
N GLN A 72 -14.80 -24.70 -2.73
CA GLN A 72 -15.82 -23.66 -2.51
C GLN A 72 -15.46 -22.71 -1.36
N LYS A 73 -14.82 -23.21 -0.29
CA LYS A 73 -14.28 -22.37 0.79
C LYS A 73 -13.14 -21.49 0.30
N HIS A 74 -12.21 -22.04 -0.49
CA HIS A 74 -11.11 -21.27 -1.06
C HIS A 74 -11.65 -20.15 -1.97
N TYR A 75 -12.59 -20.48 -2.86
CA TYR A 75 -13.24 -19.51 -3.72
C TYR A 75 -13.95 -18.42 -2.91
N LEU A 76 -14.75 -18.80 -1.90
CA LEU A 76 -15.39 -17.84 -1.00
C LEU A 76 -14.35 -16.95 -0.29
N GLN A 77 -13.26 -17.52 0.21
CA GLN A 77 -12.19 -16.77 0.85
C GLN A 77 -11.58 -15.74 -0.10
N GLN A 78 -11.32 -16.11 -1.35
CA GLN A 78 -10.80 -15.20 -2.36
C GLN A 78 -11.77 -14.03 -2.61
N GLN A 79 -13.06 -14.34 -2.82
CA GLN A 79 -14.09 -13.33 -3.07
C GLN A 79 -14.28 -12.38 -1.87
N VAL A 80 -14.28 -12.91 -0.64
CA VAL A 80 -14.37 -12.10 0.58
C VAL A 80 -13.13 -11.22 0.75
N SER A 81 -11.94 -11.76 0.49
CA SER A 81 -10.69 -10.99 0.61
C SER A 81 -10.63 -9.85 -0.41
N GLU A 82 -11.05 -10.12 -1.65
CA GLU A 82 -11.14 -9.11 -2.70
C GLU A 82 -12.15 -8.01 -2.33
N ALA A 83 -13.33 -8.39 -1.81
CA ALA A 83 -14.34 -7.43 -1.41
C ALA A 83 -13.91 -6.53 -0.24
N ILE A 84 -13.23 -7.09 0.75
CA ILE A 84 -12.68 -6.31 1.88
C ILE A 84 -11.62 -5.34 1.35
N ALA A 85 -10.71 -5.81 0.50
CA ALA A 85 -9.68 -4.96 -0.09
C ALA A 85 -10.30 -3.81 -0.90
N GLN A 86 -11.32 -4.08 -1.73
CA GLN A 86 -12.03 -3.04 -2.48
C GLN A 86 -12.77 -2.06 -1.56
N TYR A 87 -13.44 -2.55 -0.52
CA TYR A 87 -14.17 -1.72 0.43
C TYR A 87 -13.24 -0.76 1.19
N ASP A 88 -12.14 -1.27 1.71
CA ASP A 88 -11.15 -0.49 2.47
C ASP A 88 -10.49 0.58 1.59
N ASN A 89 -10.24 0.26 0.32
CA ASN A 89 -9.54 1.15 -0.58
C ASN A 89 -10.42 2.13 -1.36
N ARG A 90 -11.75 2.13 -1.16
CA ARG A 90 -12.70 2.94 -1.96
C ARG A 90 -12.41 4.45 -1.99
N ASN A 91 -11.82 4.98 -0.91
CA ASN A 91 -11.47 6.40 -0.77
C ASN A 91 -9.95 6.62 -0.70
N SER A 92 -9.16 5.57 -0.94
CA SER A 92 -7.71 5.66 -0.87
C SER A 92 -7.16 6.26 -2.16
N ALA A 93 -6.70 7.51 -2.09
CA ALA A 93 -6.02 8.14 -3.20
C ALA A 93 -4.81 7.31 -3.69
N GLY A 94 -4.15 6.60 -2.76
CA GLY A 94 -3.07 5.69 -3.09
C GLY A 94 -3.52 4.50 -3.94
N HIS A 95 -4.66 3.88 -3.61
CA HIS A 95 -5.19 2.78 -4.39
C HIS A 95 -5.61 3.21 -5.80
N ASP A 96 -6.24 4.38 -5.93
CA ASP A 96 -6.60 4.93 -7.22
C ASP A 96 -5.38 5.15 -8.12
N ILE A 97 -4.29 5.74 -7.60
CA ILE A 97 -3.03 5.89 -8.34
C ILE A 97 -2.48 4.53 -8.79
N TYR A 98 -2.55 3.51 -7.92
CA TYR A 98 -2.07 2.17 -8.27
C TYR A 98 -2.90 1.54 -9.40
N ASN A 99 -4.23 1.67 -9.35
CA ASN A 99 -5.10 1.22 -10.43
C ASN A 99 -4.82 1.95 -11.74
N GLN A 100 -4.53 3.25 -11.69
CA GLN A 100 -4.10 4.02 -12.86
C GLN A 100 -2.79 3.48 -13.44
N VAL A 101 -1.79 3.13 -12.61
CA VAL A 101 -0.55 2.47 -13.08
C VAL A 101 -0.86 1.16 -13.81
N LEU A 102 -1.74 0.33 -13.26
CA LEU A 102 -2.15 -0.92 -13.91
C LEU A 102 -2.83 -0.67 -15.26
N LEU A 103 -3.71 0.34 -15.34
CA LEU A 103 -4.42 0.69 -16.56
C LEU A 103 -3.49 1.27 -17.63
N ILE A 104 -2.56 2.16 -17.25
CA ILE A 104 -1.51 2.68 -18.12
C ILE A 104 -0.71 1.53 -18.73
N ARG A 105 -0.33 0.54 -17.92
CA ARG A 105 0.37 -0.66 -18.40
C ARG A 105 -0.46 -1.45 -19.42
N VAL A 106 -1.78 -1.58 -19.21
CA VAL A 106 -2.68 -2.27 -20.15
C VAL A 106 -2.76 -1.51 -21.46
N TYR A 107 -2.97 -0.20 -21.44
CA TYR A 107 -3.03 0.65 -22.64
C TYR A 107 -1.72 0.60 -23.42
N ARG A 108 -0.57 0.73 -22.73
CA ARG A 108 0.75 0.58 -23.35
C ARG A 108 0.92 -0.77 -24.04
N LYS A 109 0.58 -1.88 -23.36
CA LYS A 109 0.67 -3.24 -23.94
C LYS A 109 -0.26 -3.44 -25.14
N LYS A 110 -1.34 -2.66 -25.23
CA LYS A 110 -2.29 -2.67 -26.34
C LYS A 110 -1.93 -1.71 -27.48
N GLY A 111 -0.85 -0.94 -27.34
CA GLY A 111 -0.44 0.08 -28.33
C GLY A 111 -1.20 1.42 -28.24
N LEU A 112 -2.08 1.57 -27.24
CA LEU A 112 -2.86 2.80 -26.99
C LEU A 112 -2.01 3.81 -26.20
N LEU A 113 -0.96 4.33 -26.84
CA LEU A 113 0.08 5.11 -26.16
C LEU A 113 -0.36 6.52 -25.79
N ASP A 114 -1.18 7.18 -26.60
CA ASP A 114 -1.66 8.54 -26.33
C ASP A 114 -2.63 8.57 -25.14
N GLU A 115 -3.50 7.55 -25.05
CA GLU A 115 -4.40 7.34 -23.92
C GLU A 115 -3.60 6.99 -22.66
N ALA A 116 -2.59 6.12 -22.79
CA ALA A 116 -1.69 5.77 -21.69
C ALA A 116 -0.95 7.02 -21.16
N HIS A 117 -0.44 7.87 -22.05
CA HIS A 117 0.28 9.09 -21.69
C HIS A 117 -0.63 10.14 -21.03
N THR A 118 -1.84 10.33 -21.57
CA THR A 118 -2.84 11.24 -20.99
C THR A 118 -3.22 10.81 -19.57
N LEU A 119 -3.44 9.52 -19.35
CA LEU A 119 -3.73 8.97 -18.03
C LEU A 119 -2.53 9.09 -17.09
N TRP A 120 -1.32 8.83 -17.61
CA TRP A 120 -0.07 8.96 -16.87
C TRP A 120 0.16 10.39 -16.35
N LYS A 121 -0.06 11.43 -17.16
CA LYS A 121 0.05 12.83 -16.74
C LYS A 121 -0.82 13.13 -15.51
N LYS A 122 -2.07 12.69 -15.53
CA LYS A 122 -3.02 12.86 -14.40
C LYS A 122 -2.56 12.10 -13.16
N ALA A 123 -2.12 10.86 -13.34
CA ALA A 123 -1.63 10.01 -12.25
C ALA A 123 -0.39 10.60 -11.56
N VAL A 124 0.54 11.19 -12.32
CA VAL A 124 1.73 11.86 -11.79
C VAL A 124 1.36 13.06 -10.92
N VAL A 125 0.47 13.93 -11.40
CA VAL A 125 0.02 15.09 -10.63
C VAL A 125 -0.62 14.65 -9.31
N LYS A 126 -1.49 13.64 -9.35
CA LYS A 126 -2.15 13.10 -8.15
C LYS A 126 -1.15 12.43 -7.20
N ALA A 127 -0.19 11.68 -7.73
CA ALA A 127 0.84 11.03 -6.92
C ALA A 127 1.78 12.04 -6.26
N ARG A 128 2.04 13.18 -6.89
CA ARG A 128 2.79 14.30 -6.30
C ARG A 128 2.00 14.98 -5.18
N ALA A 129 0.74 15.34 -5.43
CA ALA A 129 -0.12 15.98 -4.43
C ALA A 129 -0.31 15.12 -3.16
N THR A 130 -0.22 13.79 -3.30
CA THR A 130 -0.34 12.83 -2.20
C THR A 130 1.00 12.33 -1.68
N GLU A 131 2.11 12.89 -2.17
CA GLU A 131 3.48 12.48 -1.81
C GLU A 131 3.72 10.96 -1.92
N SER A 132 3.08 10.32 -2.90
CA SER A 132 3.16 8.87 -3.16
C SER A 132 4.41 8.50 -3.96
N TYR A 133 5.60 8.70 -3.39
CA TYR A 133 6.88 8.53 -4.09
C TYR A 133 7.13 7.16 -4.68
N ALA A 134 6.78 6.09 -3.96
CA ALA A 134 6.91 4.73 -4.49
C ALA A 134 6.07 4.54 -5.77
N LYS A 135 4.90 5.18 -5.86
CA LYS A 135 4.03 5.11 -7.03
C LYS A 135 4.53 6.01 -8.16
N LEU A 136 5.15 7.16 -7.83
CA LEU A 136 5.84 8.00 -8.81
C LEU A 136 6.94 7.22 -9.55
N ASN A 137 7.70 6.38 -8.84
CA ASN A 137 8.68 5.51 -9.49
C ASN A 137 8.03 4.51 -10.45
N LEU A 138 6.91 3.87 -10.05
CA LEU A 138 6.19 2.95 -10.93
C LEU A 138 5.69 3.67 -12.20
N LEU A 139 5.18 4.90 -12.04
CA LEU A 139 4.77 5.76 -13.15
C LEU A 139 5.98 6.10 -14.05
N LYS A 140 7.13 6.45 -13.48
CA LYS A 140 8.36 6.70 -14.24
C LYS A 140 8.78 5.49 -15.06
N THR A 141 8.74 4.30 -14.47
CA THR A 141 9.07 3.04 -15.17
C THR A 141 8.11 2.73 -16.33
N GLU A 142 6.80 2.95 -16.16
CA GLU A 142 5.88 2.74 -17.29
C GLU A 142 6.11 3.78 -18.40
N PHE A 143 6.51 5.00 -18.04
CA PHE A 143 6.87 6.04 -19.02
C PHE A 143 8.14 5.71 -19.80
N GLU A 144 9.20 5.26 -19.12
CA GLU A 144 10.42 4.75 -19.78
C GLU A 144 10.08 3.64 -20.80
N LYS A 145 9.17 2.72 -20.43
CA LYS A 145 8.69 1.69 -21.35
C LYS A 145 7.89 2.27 -22.52
N MET A 146 7.04 3.27 -22.30
CA MET A 146 6.32 3.93 -23.39
C MET A 146 7.30 4.52 -24.42
N ILE A 147 8.39 5.14 -23.96
CA ILE A 147 9.45 5.63 -24.86
C ILE A 147 10.13 4.48 -25.59
N LEU A 148 10.62 3.47 -24.87
CA LEU A 148 11.41 2.36 -25.43
C LEU A 148 10.65 1.56 -26.50
N PHE A 149 9.34 1.36 -26.32
CA PHE A 149 8.53 0.55 -27.21
C PHE A 149 7.88 1.35 -28.34
N SER A 150 8.27 2.61 -28.54
CA SER A 150 7.58 3.48 -29.50
C SER A 150 8.51 4.28 -30.42
N SER A 151 8.11 4.34 -31.68
CA SER A 151 8.44 5.41 -32.63
C SER A 151 7.55 6.63 -32.41
N VAL A 152 7.19 6.94 -31.16
CA VAL A 152 6.30 8.06 -30.87
C VAL A 152 7.02 9.35 -31.27
N HIS A 153 6.44 10.09 -32.21
CA HIS A 153 6.80 11.48 -32.52
C HIS A 153 6.35 12.41 -31.38
N THR A 154 6.74 12.13 -30.13
CA THR A 154 6.65 13.14 -29.08
C THR A 154 7.87 14.02 -29.25
N SER A 155 7.66 15.31 -29.50
CA SER A 155 8.75 16.28 -29.56
C SER A 155 9.59 16.19 -28.29
N TYR A 156 10.91 16.29 -28.43
CA TYR A 156 11.83 16.38 -27.30
C TYR A 156 11.40 17.45 -26.29
N ASP A 157 10.79 18.54 -26.74
CA ASP A 157 10.32 19.64 -25.89
C ASP A 157 9.10 19.26 -25.03
N ASP A 158 8.21 18.40 -25.51
CA ASP A 158 7.09 17.87 -24.73
C ASP A 158 7.59 16.86 -23.68
N LEU A 159 8.58 16.04 -24.03
CA LEU A 159 9.25 15.15 -23.09
C LEU A 159 9.98 15.97 -22.02
N HIS A 160 10.76 16.95 -22.46
CA HIS A 160 11.58 17.78 -21.60
C HIS A 160 10.72 18.70 -20.72
N SER A 161 9.59 19.24 -21.17
CA SER A 161 8.69 20.05 -20.32
C SER A 161 8.01 19.24 -19.22
N VAL A 162 7.56 18.02 -19.54
CA VAL A 162 6.98 17.08 -18.58
C VAL A 162 7.99 16.66 -17.50
N PHE A 163 9.25 16.43 -17.88
CA PHE A 163 10.33 16.10 -16.95
C PHE A 163 10.95 17.29 -16.23
N LYS A 164 11.04 18.46 -16.88
CA LYS A 164 11.57 19.69 -16.28
C LYS A 164 10.62 20.23 -15.22
N GLY A 165 9.34 19.90 -15.31
CA GLY A 165 8.38 20.02 -14.21
C GLY A 165 8.63 19.05 -13.04
N ASN A 166 9.83 18.48 -12.88
CA ASN A 166 10.15 17.56 -11.79
C ASN A 166 10.11 18.24 -10.42
N ILE A 167 8.95 18.05 -9.81
CA ILE A 167 8.69 18.03 -8.38
C ILE A 167 9.37 16.76 -7.83
N ILE A 168 10.31 16.97 -6.91
CA ILE A 168 11.39 16.09 -6.45
C ILE A 168 12.52 15.96 -7.47
N THR A 169 13.60 16.71 -7.23
CA THR A 169 14.88 16.50 -7.92
C THR A 169 15.43 15.11 -7.61
N TYR A 170 16.28 14.56 -8.47
CA TYR A 170 17.01 13.31 -8.18
C TYR A 170 17.66 13.35 -6.78
N THR A 171 18.19 14.51 -6.41
CA THR A 171 18.79 14.76 -5.10
C THR A 171 17.77 14.66 -3.97
N GLU A 172 16.60 15.30 -4.08
CA GLU A 172 15.55 15.23 -3.06
C GLU A 172 15.01 13.80 -2.89
N TYR A 173 14.93 13.02 -3.97
CA TYR A 173 14.48 11.62 -3.90
C TYR A 173 15.51 10.73 -3.19
N ALA A 174 16.78 10.89 -3.54
CA ALA A 174 17.88 10.16 -2.91
C ALA A 174 17.98 10.49 -1.41
N GLU A 175 17.92 11.78 -1.05
CA GLU A 175 17.92 12.23 0.34
C GLU A 175 16.72 11.71 1.15
N MET A 176 15.56 11.57 0.51
CA MET A 176 14.39 11.00 1.17
C MET A 176 14.53 9.50 1.41
N ILE A 177 15.11 8.74 0.47
CA ILE A 177 15.38 7.30 0.67
C ILE A 177 16.37 7.12 1.82
N THR A 178 17.47 7.87 1.83
CA THR A 178 18.49 7.75 2.89
C THR A 178 17.89 8.08 4.25
N LEU A 179 17.06 9.12 4.37
CA LEU A 179 16.38 9.44 5.63
C LEU A 179 15.40 8.35 6.07
N ARG A 180 14.71 7.70 5.14
CA ARG A 180 13.81 6.58 5.46
C ARG A 180 14.57 5.38 6.01
N ASP A 181 15.73 5.09 5.46
CA ASP A 181 16.59 4.00 5.92
C ASP A 181 17.14 4.33 7.31
N ILE A 182 17.64 5.56 7.52
CA ILE A 182 18.07 6.04 8.83
C ILE A 182 16.92 5.95 9.84
N TYR A 183 15.73 6.43 9.51
CA TYR A 183 14.57 6.37 10.40
C TYR A 183 14.26 4.94 10.86
N THR A 184 14.33 3.97 9.95
CA THR A 184 14.14 2.55 10.27
C THR A 184 15.21 2.07 11.26
N GLU A 185 16.47 2.43 11.03
CA GLU A 185 17.57 2.13 11.95
C GLU A 185 17.36 2.78 13.32
N VAL A 186 16.91 4.05 13.38
CA VAL A 186 16.60 4.75 14.63
C VAL A 186 15.47 4.06 15.40
N LEU A 187 14.43 3.56 14.74
CA LEU A 187 13.36 2.80 15.39
C LEU A 187 13.87 1.49 16.00
N LEU A 188 14.77 0.78 15.31
CA LEU A 188 15.42 -0.43 15.83
C LEU A 188 16.33 -0.11 17.02
N LEU A 189 17.09 0.98 16.93
CA LEU A 189 17.97 1.46 18.00
C LEU A 189 17.17 1.86 19.23
N LYS A 190 16.07 2.62 19.08
CA LYS A 190 15.18 2.97 20.19
C LYS A 190 14.68 1.74 20.92
N ARG A 191 14.35 0.66 20.19
CA ARG A 191 13.93 -0.61 20.78
C ARG A 191 15.08 -1.30 21.53
N LYS A 192 16.31 -1.26 21.01
CA LYS A 192 17.50 -1.86 21.65
C LYS A 192 17.95 -1.07 22.88
N ALA A 193 18.03 0.25 22.77
CA ALA A 193 18.47 1.18 23.81
C ALA A 193 17.53 1.20 25.04
N HIS A 194 16.29 0.73 24.90
CA HIS A 194 15.40 0.50 26.04
C HIS A 194 15.92 -0.61 26.98
N PHE A 195 16.77 -1.52 26.49
CA PHE A 195 17.26 -2.67 27.27
C PHE A 195 18.70 -2.48 27.74
N ASP A 196 19.59 -1.92 26.90
CA ASP A 196 20.98 -1.63 27.27
C ASP A 196 21.56 -0.53 26.35
N LEU A 197 22.37 0.36 26.92
CA LEU A 197 22.91 1.55 26.24
C LEU A 197 24.43 1.61 26.43
N ASP A 198 25.12 0.71 25.72
CA ASP A 198 26.57 0.61 25.68
C ASP A 198 27.22 1.80 24.93
N ASP A 199 28.54 1.97 25.11
CA ASP A 199 29.27 3.08 24.50
C ASP A 199 29.41 2.94 22.97
N GLU A 200 29.34 1.71 22.44
CA GLU A 200 29.30 1.46 20.98
C GLU A 200 27.99 1.98 20.37
N LEU A 201 26.86 1.80 21.07
CA LEU A 201 25.54 2.26 20.66
C LEU A 201 25.49 3.78 20.70
N LYS A 202 26.09 4.43 21.71
CA LYS A 202 26.21 5.90 21.76
C LYS A 202 27.00 6.44 20.58
N GLN A 203 28.14 5.83 20.24
CA GLN A 203 28.93 6.21 19.06
C GLN A 203 28.11 6.07 17.77
N ARG A 204 27.36 4.97 17.63
CA ARG A 204 26.47 4.74 16.48
C ARG A 204 25.34 5.77 16.40
N ILE A 205 24.73 6.13 17.53
CA ILE A 205 23.69 7.17 17.62
C ILE A 205 24.26 8.54 17.18
N SER A 206 25.46 8.91 17.64
CA SER A 206 26.13 10.14 17.25
C SER A 206 26.44 10.19 15.75
N LEU A 207 26.96 9.09 15.18
CA LEU A 207 27.25 8.99 13.75
C LEU A 207 25.99 9.07 12.89
N LEU A 208 24.88 8.49 13.34
CA LEU A 208 23.58 8.64 12.67
C LEU A 208 23.06 10.08 12.76
N LEU A 209 23.23 10.74 13.91
CA LEU A 209 22.82 12.13 14.09
C LEU A 209 23.60 13.06 13.16
N GLU A 210 24.91 12.85 13.00
CA GLU A 210 25.73 13.58 12.01
C GLU A 210 25.22 13.38 10.59
N ARG A 211 24.89 12.14 10.20
CA ARG A 211 24.32 11.85 8.87
C ARG A 211 22.98 12.55 8.64
N VAL A 212 22.11 12.57 9.66
CA VAL A 212 20.84 13.31 9.59
C VAL A 212 21.09 14.81 9.48
N ASN A 213 22.03 15.37 10.24
CA ASN A 213 22.35 16.81 10.18
C ASN A 213 23.02 17.21 8.85
N ALA A 214 23.80 16.32 8.25
CA ALA A 214 24.41 16.53 6.93
C ALA A 214 23.38 16.49 5.80
N THR A 215 22.15 16.02 6.05
CA THR A 215 21.09 16.07 5.05
C THR A 215 20.60 17.52 4.93
N ASN A 216 20.78 18.14 3.77
CA ASN A 216 20.50 19.57 3.56
C ASN A 216 19.07 19.94 3.99
N THR A 217 18.95 20.90 4.92
CA THR A 217 17.68 21.39 5.43
C THR A 217 17.38 22.77 4.86
N THR A 218 16.84 22.83 3.65
CA THR A 218 16.10 24.02 3.20
C THR A 218 14.62 23.80 3.54
N PRO A 219 14.11 24.38 4.65
CA PRO A 219 12.86 23.95 5.27
C PRO A 219 11.59 24.31 4.48
N ASN A 220 11.65 25.27 3.57
CA ASN A 220 10.44 25.92 3.05
C ASN A 220 9.87 25.34 1.73
N ARG A 221 10.46 24.27 1.17
CA ARG A 221 9.99 23.62 -0.07
C ARG A 221 9.89 22.09 -0.01
N ARG A 222 10.16 21.47 1.14
CA ARG A 222 10.27 20.02 1.25
C ARG A 222 8.96 19.36 1.67
N SER A 223 8.81 18.12 1.21
CA SER A 223 7.67 17.25 1.47
C SER A 223 7.37 17.05 2.95
N PHE A 224 6.10 16.76 3.27
CA PHE A 224 5.69 16.30 4.60
C PHE A 224 6.52 15.09 5.07
N TRP A 225 6.65 14.05 4.24
CA TRP A 225 7.43 12.86 4.61
C TRP A 225 8.90 13.16 4.87
N PHE A 226 9.51 14.04 4.07
CA PHE A 226 10.89 14.47 4.31
C PHE A 226 11.01 15.12 5.69
N ARG A 227 10.15 16.09 6.00
CA ARG A 227 10.14 16.80 7.29
C ARG A 227 9.88 15.84 8.45
N HIS A 228 8.97 14.89 8.25
CA HIS A 228 8.64 13.86 9.24
C HIS A 228 9.84 12.96 9.53
N TYR A 229 10.47 12.36 8.51
CA TYR A 229 11.62 11.48 8.73
C TYR A 229 12.81 12.22 9.33
N PHE A 230 13.09 13.43 8.85
CA PHE A 230 14.14 14.27 9.40
C PHE A 230 13.88 14.61 10.88
N GLY A 231 12.71 15.18 11.19
CA GLY A 231 12.35 15.60 12.54
C GLY A 231 12.29 14.44 13.52
N MET A 232 11.61 13.35 13.18
CA MET A 232 11.46 12.19 14.06
C MET A 232 12.78 11.46 14.30
N SER A 233 13.62 11.31 13.27
CA SER A 233 14.95 10.70 13.43
C SER A 233 15.82 11.56 14.34
N LYS A 234 15.87 12.88 14.08
CA LYS A 234 16.67 13.82 14.87
C LYS A 234 16.20 13.90 16.32
N ALA A 235 14.91 14.08 16.56
CA ALA A 235 14.33 14.13 17.90
C ALA A 235 14.59 12.83 18.68
N THR A 236 14.42 11.67 18.04
CA THR A 236 14.66 10.38 18.70
C THR A 236 16.14 10.17 19.02
N LEU A 237 17.06 10.51 18.11
CA LEU A 237 18.49 10.40 18.35
C LEU A 237 18.97 11.34 19.46
N LEU A 238 18.51 12.60 19.48
CA LEU A 238 18.81 13.57 20.55
C LEU A 238 18.27 13.10 21.90
N TYR A 239 17.04 12.55 21.93
CA TYR A 239 16.46 11.96 23.13
C TYR A 239 17.31 10.79 23.66
N LEU A 240 17.79 9.90 22.78
CA LEU A 240 18.65 8.78 23.17
C LEU A 240 20.04 9.25 23.68
N LEU A 241 20.50 10.43 23.26
CA LEU A 241 21.72 11.08 23.77
C LEU A 241 21.48 11.93 25.03
N GLN A 242 20.26 11.90 25.61
CA GLN A 242 19.86 12.70 26.77
C GLN A 242 19.81 14.23 26.53
N ASP A 243 19.86 14.70 25.28
CA ASP A 243 19.57 16.10 24.94
C ASP A 243 18.06 16.29 24.74
N ILE A 244 17.36 16.32 25.88
CA ILE A 244 15.91 16.38 25.94
C ILE A 244 15.39 17.74 25.43
N SER A 245 16.09 18.83 25.75
CA SER A 245 15.73 20.18 25.30
C SER A 245 15.69 20.32 23.78
N SER A 246 16.74 19.86 23.10
CA SER A 246 16.81 19.96 21.64
C SER A 246 15.83 18.99 20.99
N ALA A 247 15.60 17.81 21.58
CA ALA A 247 14.63 16.84 21.07
C ALA A 247 13.20 17.38 21.05
N PHE A 248 12.74 18.02 22.13
CA PHE A 248 11.39 18.58 22.21
C PHE A 248 11.18 19.80 21.28
N SER A 249 12.23 20.55 20.96
CA SER A 249 12.12 21.69 20.04
C SER A 249 11.80 21.32 18.58
N LEU A 250 11.90 20.03 18.24
CA LEU A 250 11.73 19.48 16.89
C LEU A 250 10.39 18.74 16.68
N LEU A 251 9.57 18.61 17.75
CA LEU A 251 8.27 17.94 17.76
C LEU A 251 7.13 18.98 17.74
#